data_AF-A0A3C0R7J6-F1
#
_entry.id   AF-A0A3C0R7J6-F1
#
_cell.length_a   1.000
_cell.length_b   1.000
_cell.length_c   1.000
_cell.angle_alpha   90.00
_cell.angle_beta   90.00
_cell.angle_gamma   90.00
#
_symmetry.space_group_name_H-M   'P 1'
#
loop_
_entity.id
_entity.type
_entity.pdbx_description
1 polymer ?
#
loop_
_entity_poly.entity_id
_entity_poly.type
_entity_poly.pdbx_seq_one_letter_code
_entity_poly.pdbx_strand_id
1 'polypeptide(L)'
;MKTLSILAALVLAGGICAQDSRATDEKRMTVVDYFLLLPPKYFEATPADWLSFLRQPKCGVVDLANGYMSCTGDGAQPEFEVALFRYRDGRPLLAVCSGELEGPDSLFLEFFEPGADGKMHKMKRSIFPVADSVTFDKSGGRTERGNWRFELPRRGKTVLVRDQRSGKILRKLTWNGERFQDEK
;
A
#
# COMPACT_ATOMS: atom_id res chain seq x y z
N MET A 1 -66.73 39.52 27.02
CA MET A 1 -66.02 39.84 25.76
C MET A 1 -64.66 39.16 25.78
N LYS A 2 -64.42 38.24 24.83
CA LYS A 2 -63.17 37.98 24.06
C LYS A 2 -61.84 37.94 24.85
N THR A 3 -61.00 36.91 24.84
CA THR A 3 -60.73 35.86 23.82
C THR A 3 -59.89 34.73 24.44
N LEU A 4 -60.13 33.49 24.00
CA LEU A 4 -59.20 32.36 24.08
C LEU A 4 -57.93 32.64 23.27
N SER A 5 -56.78 32.15 23.71
CA SER A 5 -55.69 31.69 22.83
C SER A 5 -54.86 30.62 23.54
N ILE A 6 -54.88 29.44 22.93
CA ILE A 6 -54.07 28.25 23.24
C ILE A 6 -52.73 28.40 22.51
N LEU A 7 -51.62 28.04 23.15
CA LEU A 7 -50.46 27.50 22.43
C LEU A 7 -49.61 26.64 23.38
N ALA A 8 -49.64 25.34 23.09
CA ALA A 8 -48.74 24.34 23.63
C ALA A 8 -47.39 24.41 22.92
N ALA A 9 -46.30 24.18 23.65
CA ALA A 9 -45.03 23.78 23.06
C ALA A 9 -44.34 22.77 24.00
N LEU A 10 -44.52 21.49 23.64
CA LEU A 10 -43.69 20.37 24.06
C LEU A 10 -42.23 20.66 23.68
N VAL A 11 -41.29 20.62 24.63
CA VAL A 11 -39.88 20.43 24.31
C VAL A 11 -39.54 18.99 24.70
N LEU A 12 -39.48 18.15 23.66
CA LEU A 12 -39.03 16.76 23.71
C LEU A 12 -37.59 16.70 24.23
N ALA A 13 -37.40 15.91 25.28
CA ALA A 13 -36.10 15.42 25.71
C ALA A 13 -35.49 14.56 24.60
N GLY A 14 -34.69 15.18 23.73
CA GLY A 14 -33.85 14.50 22.77
C GLY A 14 -32.55 14.06 23.42
N GLY A 15 -32.59 12.94 24.14
CA GLY A 15 -31.38 12.18 24.44
C GLY A 15 -30.72 11.81 23.12
N ILE A 16 -29.58 12.43 22.82
CA ILE A 16 -28.72 11.99 21.73
C ILE A 16 -28.14 10.67 22.21
N CYS A 17 -28.83 9.58 21.86
CA CYS A 17 -28.23 8.26 21.82
C CYS A 17 -26.98 8.41 20.94
N ALA A 18 -25.80 8.38 21.56
CA ALA A 18 -24.57 8.07 20.87
C ALA A 18 -24.85 6.75 20.14
N GLN A 19 -25.04 6.85 18.83
CA GLN A 19 -25.10 5.67 17.98
C GLN A 19 -23.72 5.05 18.08
N ASP A 20 -23.63 3.99 18.88
CA ASP A 20 -22.61 2.98 18.74
C ASP A 20 -22.54 2.64 17.26
N SER A 21 -21.50 3.14 16.61
CA SER A 21 -21.02 2.59 15.37
C SER A 21 -20.70 1.13 15.67
N ARG A 22 -21.66 0.24 15.45
CA ARG A 22 -21.38 -1.17 15.16
C ARG A 22 -20.59 -1.15 13.85
N ALA A 23 -19.29 -0.88 13.98
CA ALA A 23 -18.32 -1.34 13.01
C ALA A 23 -18.54 -2.85 12.99
N THR A 24 -19.18 -3.32 11.93
CA THR A 24 -19.12 -4.71 11.52
C THR A 24 -17.66 -5.11 11.65
N ASP A 25 -17.40 -6.12 12.47
CA ASP A 25 -16.10 -6.77 12.63
C ASP A 25 -15.81 -7.55 11.33
N GLU A 26 -15.81 -6.83 10.20
CA GLU A 26 -15.21 -7.28 8.97
C GLU A 26 -13.74 -7.43 9.30
N LYS A 27 -13.34 -8.69 9.52
CA LYS A 27 -11.97 -9.09 9.79
C LYS A 27 -11.06 -8.29 8.88
N ARG A 28 -10.34 -7.35 9.48
CA ARG A 28 -9.47 -6.43 8.77
C ARG A 28 -8.45 -7.24 7.97
N MET A 29 -8.53 -7.15 6.64
CA MET A 29 -7.64 -7.89 5.75
C MET A 29 -6.17 -7.53 6.01
N THR A 30 -5.33 -8.56 5.95
CA THR A 30 -3.89 -8.50 6.15
C THR A 30 -3.15 -8.17 4.84
N VAL A 31 -1.83 -7.96 4.94
CA VAL A 31 -0.99 -7.76 3.74
C VAL A 31 -1.07 -8.95 2.77
N VAL A 32 -1.16 -10.18 3.30
CA VAL A 32 -1.28 -11.40 2.48
C VAL A 32 -2.63 -11.44 1.77
N ASP A 33 -3.71 -11.08 2.46
CA ASP A 33 -5.05 -11.08 1.87
C ASP A 33 -5.12 -10.10 0.69
N TYR A 34 -4.56 -8.89 0.83
CA TYR A 34 -4.50 -7.93 -0.28
C TYR A 34 -3.51 -8.34 -1.38
N PHE A 35 -2.38 -8.95 -1.03
CA PHE A 35 -1.42 -9.46 -2.01
C PHE A 35 -2.05 -10.52 -2.91
N LEU A 36 -2.85 -11.43 -2.35
CA LEU A 36 -3.57 -12.47 -3.11
C LEU A 36 -4.63 -11.91 -4.07
N LEU A 37 -5.06 -10.65 -3.88
CA LEU A 37 -5.99 -9.96 -4.76
C LEU A 37 -5.29 -9.19 -5.90
N LEU A 38 -3.96 -9.21 -5.97
CA LEU A 38 -3.21 -8.59 -7.08
C LEU A 38 -3.47 -9.32 -8.39
N PRO A 39 -3.68 -8.61 -9.51
CA PRO A 39 -3.78 -9.24 -10.82
C PRO A 39 -2.48 -9.98 -11.17
N PRO A 40 -2.54 -11.23 -11.67
CA PRO A 40 -1.34 -12.02 -11.96
C PRO A 40 -0.33 -11.33 -12.88
N LYS A 41 -0.77 -10.47 -13.80
CA LYS A 41 0.07 -9.74 -14.75
C LYS A 41 1.18 -8.87 -14.15
N TYR A 42 1.16 -8.60 -12.85
CA TYR A 42 2.20 -7.80 -12.16
C TYR A 42 3.39 -8.63 -11.69
N PHE A 43 3.29 -9.95 -11.83
CA PHE A 43 4.32 -10.90 -11.49
C PHE A 43 4.43 -11.92 -12.63
N GLU A 44 5.56 -12.60 -12.71
CA GLU A 44 5.72 -13.68 -13.68
C GLU A 44 5.00 -14.98 -13.24
N ALA A 45 4.80 -15.17 -11.93
CA ALA A 45 3.98 -16.22 -11.34
C ALA A 45 2.75 -15.63 -10.63
N THR A 46 1.75 -16.45 -10.31
CA THR A 46 0.57 -15.91 -9.59
C THR A 46 0.93 -15.50 -8.15
N PRO A 47 0.22 -14.54 -7.54
CA PRO A 47 0.43 -14.22 -6.12
C PRO A 47 0.30 -15.43 -5.18
N ALA A 48 -0.55 -16.42 -5.52
CA ALA A 48 -0.68 -17.64 -4.73
C ALA A 48 0.58 -18.51 -4.79
N ASP A 49 1.19 -18.65 -5.98
CA ASP A 49 2.44 -19.40 -6.16
C ASP A 49 3.58 -18.71 -5.41
N TRP A 50 3.67 -17.39 -5.49
CA TRP A 50 4.63 -16.61 -4.73
C TRP A 50 4.46 -16.76 -3.22
N LEU A 51 3.22 -16.79 -2.72
CA LEU A 51 2.96 -17.03 -1.31
C LEU A 51 3.39 -18.43 -0.87
N SER A 52 3.23 -19.44 -1.75
CA SER A 52 3.73 -20.80 -1.50
C SER A 52 5.27 -20.79 -1.40
N PHE A 53 5.95 -20.13 -2.34
CA PHE A 53 7.41 -19.98 -2.33
C PHE A 53 7.90 -19.25 -1.07
N LEU A 54 7.29 -18.13 -0.70
CA LEU A 54 7.61 -17.35 0.51
C LEU A 54 7.54 -18.14 1.82
N ARG A 55 6.73 -19.21 1.88
CA ARG A 55 6.60 -20.08 3.05
C ARG A 55 7.72 -21.10 3.16
N GLN A 56 8.51 -21.30 2.11
CA GLN A 56 9.67 -22.18 2.15
C GLN A 56 10.79 -21.56 2.99
N PRO A 57 11.62 -22.37 3.67
CA PRO A 57 12.71 -21.86 4.49
C PRO A 57 13.66 -20.96 3.70
N LYS A 58 13.94 -19.75 4.21
CA LYS A 58 14.88 -18.77 3.65
C LYS A 58 14.44 -18.10 2.33
N CYS A 59 13.23 -18.35 1.84
CA CYS A 59 12.71 -17.75 0.60
C CYS A 59 12.07 -16.36 0.80
N GLY A 60 11.91 -15.92 2.05
CA GLY A 60 11.38 -14.59 2.34
C GLY A 60 10.91 -14.40 3.78
N VAL A 61 10.14 -13.33 3.97
CA VAL A 61 9.55 -12.93 5.24
C VAL A 61 8.08 -12.60 5.03
N VAL A 62 7.21 -13.08 5.94
CA VAL A 62 5.82 -12.62 6.06
C VAL A 62 5.63 -12.11 7.48
N ASP A 63 5.51 -10.78 7.62
CA ASP A 63 5.36 -10.09 8.89
C ASP A 63 3.95 -9.48 8.98
N LEU A 64 2.98 -10.32 9.34
CA LEU A 64 1.57 -9.93 9.41
C LEU A 64 1.31 -8.81 10.43
N ALA A 65 2.08 -8.79 11.52
CA ALA A 65 1.94 -7.79 12.59
C ALA A 65 2.26 -6.37 12.09
N ASN A 66 3.23 -6.25 11.17
CA ASN A 66 3.60 -4.96 10.59
C ASN A 66 3.06 -4.75 9.17
N GLY A 67 2.31 -5.72 8.63
CA GLY A 67 1.74 -5.63 7.29
C GLY A 67 2.82 -5.62 6.20
N TYR A 68 3.86 -6.43 6.35
CA TYR A 68 5.01 -6.47 5.45
C TYR A 68 5.28 -7.88 4.90
N MET A 69 5.78 -7.96 3.68
CA MET A 69 6.26 -9.18 3.04
C MET A 69 7.51 -8.87 2.23
N SER A 70 8.44 -9.82 2.13
CA SER A 70 9.56 -9.73 1.18
C SER A 70 9.94 -11.10 0.65
N CYS A 71 10.18 -11.19 -0.65
CA CYS A 71 10.65 -12.39 -1.34
C CYS A 71 12.09 -12.18 -1.82
N THR A 72 12.93 -13.20 -1.66
CA THR A 72 14.34 -13.15 -2.11
C THR A 72 14.51 -13.35 -3.62
N GLY A 73 13.43 -13.62 -4.34
CA GLY A 73 13.48 -14.19 -5.69
C GLY A 73 13.81 -15.69 -5.66
N ASP A 74 13.60 -16.36 -6.79
CA ASP A 74 13.84 -17.81 -6.97
C ASP A 74 15.04 -18.11 -7.88
N GLY A 75 15.80 -17.08 -8.25
CA GLY A 75 16.93 -17.16 -9.19
C GLY A 75 16.53 -17.05 -10.66
N ALA A 76 15.25 -17.22 -10.99
CA ALA A 76 14.69 -16.87 -12.29
C ALA A 76 13.97 -15.51 -12.24
N GLN A 77 13.35 -15.19 -11.10
CA GLN A 77 12.51 -14.00 -10.90
C GLN A 77 13.10 -13.10 -9.80
N PRO A 78 12.98 -11.77 -9.93
CA PRO A 78 13.62 -10.84 -9.02
C PRO A 78 12.98 -10.83 -7.63
N GLU A 79 13.73 -10.31 -6.67
CA GLU A 79 13.22 -10.00 -5.34
C GLU A 79 12.12 -8.93 -5.39
N PHE A 80 11.24 -8.98 -4.38
CA PHE A 80 10.23 -7.95 -4.18
C PHE A 80 9.89 -7.75 -2.71
N GLU A 81 9.41 -6.56 -2.39
CA GLU A 81 8.87 -6.18 -1.09
C GLU A 81 7.42 -5.75 -1.23
N VAL A 82 6.63 -5.97 -0.19
CA VAL A 82 5.23 -5.53 -0.10
C VAL A 82 5.00 -4.91 1.26
N ALA A 83 4.39 -3.72 1.30
CA ALA A 83 4.01 -3.06 2.55
C ALA A 83 2.57 -2.54 2.48
N LEU A 84 1.81 -2.79 3.54
CA LEU A 84 0.43 -2.35 3.68
C LEU A 84 0.37 -1.05 4.48
N PHE A 85 0.09 0.04 3.78
CA PHE A 85 -0.26 1.33 4.38
C PHE A 85 -1.77 1.44 4.55
N ARG A 86 -2.19 2.43 5.35
CA ARG A 86 -3.61 2.74 5.54
C ARG A 86 -3.85 4.22 5.58
N TYR A 87 -4.89 4.64 4.89
CA TYR A 87 -5.44 5.97 4.98
C TYR A 87 -5.98 6.24 6.40
N ARG A 88 -6.20 7.51 6.74
CA ARG A 88 -6.79 7.91 8.04
C ARG A 88 -8.17 7.31 8.27
N ASP A 89 -8.93 7.12 7.19
CA ASP A 89 -10.25 6.47 7.18
C ASP A 89 -10.18 4.93 7.28
N GLY A 90 -8.98 4.35 7.34
CA GLY A 90 -8.76 2.91 7.47
C GLY A 90 -8.64 2.15 6.15
N ARG A 91 -8.94 2.78 5.00
CA ARG A 91 -8.78 2.15 3.68
C ARG A 91 -7.33 1.69 3.47
N PRO A 92 -7.12 0.52 2.86
CA PRO A 92 -5.78 0.00 2.59
C PRO A 92 -5.12 0.70 1.40
N LEU A 93 -3.80 0.77 1.43
CA LEU A 93 -2.96 1.10 0.28
C LEU A 93 -1.80 0.11 0.27
N LEU A 94 -1.78 -0.79 -0.71
CA LEU A 94 -0.72 -1.79 -0.85
C LEU A 94 0.39 -1.21 -1.72
N ALA A 95 1.61 -1.15 -1.21
CA ALA A 95 2.79 -0.85 -2.00
C ALA A 95 3.50 -2.14 -2.37
N VAL A 96 3.89 -2.27 -3.63
CA VAL A 96 4.72 -3.38 -4.14
C VAL A 96 5.96 -2.76 -4.74
N CYS A 97 7.12 -3.20 -4.25
CA CYS A 97 8.40 -2.79 -4.79
C CYS A 97 9.10 -4.01 -5.40
N SER A 98 9.54 -3.91 -6.65
CA SER A 98 10.18 -5.02 -7.35
C SER A 98 11.36 -4.55 -8.19
N GLY A 99 12.26 -5.49 -8.49
CA GLY A 99 13.44 -5.23 -9.31
C GLY A 99 13.40 -5.76 -10.73
N GLU A 100 14.55 -5.63 -11.42
CA GLU A 100 14.80 -6.26 -12.71
C GLU A 100 15.43 -7.65 -12.55
N LEU A 101 15.20 -8.52 -13.54
CA LEU A 101 15.69 -9.91 -13.57
C LEU A 101 17.23 -10.01 -13.46
N GLU A 102 17.96 -9.05 -14.01
CA GLU A 102 19.43 -9.04 -14.07
C GLU A 102 20.09 -7.99 -13.13
N GLY A 103 19.42 -7.59 -12.04
CA GLY A 103 20.01 -6.62 -11.11
C GLY A 103 19.40 -6.65 -9.71
N PRO A 104 20.18 -6.34 -8.65
CA PRO A 104 19.76 -6.47 -7.25
C PRO A 104 18.87 -5.31 -6.75
N ASP A 105 18.02 -4.74 -7.59
CA ASP A 105 17.50 -3.40 -7.31
C ASP A 105 16.01 -3.28 -7.46
N SER A 106 15.32 -2.92 -6.37
CA SER A 106 13.91 -2.60 -6.33
C SER A 106 13.63 -1.23 -7.00
N LEU A 107 13.68 -1.21 -8.33
CA LEU A 107 13.58 -0.01 -9.18
C LEU A 107 12.15 0.47 -9.39
N PHE A 108 11.17 -0.44 -9.29
CA PHE A 108 9.77 -0.14 -9.57
C PHE A 108 8.98 -0.13 -8.28
N LEU A 109 8.27 0.98 -8.04
CA LEU A 109 7.36 1.11 -6.91
C LEU A 109 5.94 1.37 -7.39
N GLU A 110 5.08 0.40 -7.15
CA GLU A 110 3.68 0.44 -7.54
C GLU A 110 2.76 0.46 -6.31
N PHE A 111 1.59 1.05 -6.48
CA PHE A 111 0.60 1.22 -5.42
C PHE A 111 -0.74 0.70 -5.89
N PHE A 112 -1.50 0.08 -4.98
CA PHE A 112 -2.77 -0.53 -5.29
C PHE A 112 -3.83 -0.28 -4.21
N GLU A 113 -5.08 -0.19 -4.64
CA GLU A 113 -6.26 -0.13 -3.78
C GLU A 113 -7.30 -1.18 -4.21
N PRO A 114 -8.14 -1.70 -3.30
CA PRO A 114 -9.26 -2.57 -3.66
C PRO A 114 -10.27 -1.84 -4.56
N GLY A 115 -10.63 -2.47 -5.67
CA GLY A 115 -11.73 -2.07 -6.54
C GLY A 115 -13.06 -2.69 -6.12
N ALA A 116 -14.16 -2.18 -6.70
CA ALA A 116 -15.51 -2.72 -6.47
C ALA A 116 -15.69 -4.15 -7.01
N ASP A 117 -14.78 -4.61 -7.87
CA ASP A 117 -14.73 -5.98 -8.41
C ASP A 117 -14.03 -6.98 -7.47
N GLY A 118 -13.64 -6.53 -6.27
CA GLY A 118 -12.93 -7.36 -5.28
C GLY A 118 -11.48 -7.64 -5.64
N LYS A 119 -10.89 -6.94 -6.63
CA LYS A 119 -9.47 -7.07 -7.01
C LYS A 119 -8.68 -5.83 -6.62
N MET A 120 -7.35 -5.94 -6.56
CA MET A 120 -6.49 -4.77 -6.39
C MET A 120 -6.29 -4.05 -7.73
N HIS A 121 -6.46 -2.74 -7.73
CA HIS A 121 -6.33 -1.86 -8.89
C HIS A 121 -5.13 -0.95 -8.71
N LYS A 122 -4.29 -0.85 -9.74
CA LYS A 122 -3.10 0.00 -9.72
C LYS A 122 -3.50 1.48 -9.64
N MET A 123 -2.96 2.17 -8.65
CA MET A 123 -3.12 3.60 -8.45
C MET A 123 -2.23 4.41 -9.39
N LYS A 124 -2.61 5.67 -9.61
CA LYS A 124 -1.76 6.61 -10.34
C LYS A 124 -0.42 6.79 -9.63
N ARG A 125 0.67 6.72 -10.38
CA ARG A 125 2.05 6.82 -9.86
C ARG A 125 2.34 8.11 -9.08
N SER A 126 1.54 9.16 -9.31
CA SER A 126 1.59 10.46 -8.63
C SER A 126 1.31 10.43 -7.13
N ILE A 127 0.83 9.31 -6.58
CA ILE A 127 0.69 9.13 -5.12
C ILE A 127 2.03 9.20 -4.39
N PHE A 128 3.13 8.91 -5.09
CA PHE A 128 4.48 8.94 -4.53
C PHE A 128 5.36 9.95 -5.27
N PRO A 129 6.04 10.88 -4.56
CA PRO A 129 6.65 12.08 -5.15
C PRO A 129 8.03 11.87 -5.80
N VAL A 130 8.47 10.62 -5.95
CA VAL A 130 9.74 10.25 -6.62
C VAL A 130 9.39 9.29 -7.73
N ALA A 131 9.82 9.56 -8.96
CA ALA A 131 9.60 8.67 -10.11
C ALA A 131 10.44 7.39 -9.99
N ASP A 132 10.09 6.35 -10.74
CA ASP A 132 10.94 5.17 -10.88
C ASP A 132 12.27 5.58 -11.56
N SER A 133 13.34 4.88 -11.23
CA SER A 133 14.69 5.15 -11.76
C SER A 133 14.81 4.79 -13.24
N VAL A 134 13.92 3.94 -13.74
CA VAL A 134 13.83 3.51 -15.14
C VAL A 134 12.38 3.59 -15.60
N THR A 135 12.15 3.98 -16.85
CA THR A 135 10.85 3.89 -17.50
C THR A 135 10.98 3.26 -18.88
N PHE A 136 9.95 2.54 -19.32
CA PHE A 136 9.86 1.95 -20.65
C PHE A 136 8.84 2.69 -21.51
N ASP A 137 9.19 2.96 -22.76
CA ASP A 137 8.26 3.47 -23.75
C ASP A 137 7.40 2.33 -24.36
N LYS A 138 6.46 2.70 -25.25
CA LYS A 138 5.55 1.74 -25.88
C LYS A 138 6.24 0.74 -26.82
N SER A 139 7.45 1.06 -27.28
CA SER A 139 8.31 0.19 -28.10
C SER A 139 9.27 -0.67 -27.27
N GLY A 140 9.22 -0.58 -25.94
CA GLY A 140 10.14 -1.27 -25.04
C GLY A 140 11.49 -0.56 -24.87
N GLY A 141 11.63 0.68 -25.35
CA GLY A 141 12.81 1.50 -25.15
C GLY A 141 12.97 1.89 -23.68
N ARG A 142 14.13 1.56 -23.10
CA ARG A 142 14.50 1.85 -21.71
C ARG A 142 15.04 3.27 -21.59
N THR A 143 14.51 4.06 -20.67
CA THR A 143 15.04 5.38 -20.30
C THR A 143 15.41 5.39 -18.83
N GLU A 144 16.68 5.65 -18.54
CA GLU A 144 17.18 5.89 -17.18
C GLU A 144 16.86 7.33 -16.74
N ARG A 145 16.35 7.47 -15.52
CA ARG A 145 16.03 8.74 -14.87
C ARG A 145 16.94 9.04 -13.68
N GLY A 146 17.65 8.03 -13.19
CA GLY A 146 18.71 8.16 -12.21
C GLY A 146 19.05 6.84 -11.54
N ASN A 147 19.84 6.93 -10.46
CA ASN A 147 20.48 5.79 -9.81
C ASN A 147 19.94 5.58 -8.39
N TRP A 148 18.64 5.33 -8.26
CA TRP A 148 18.02 5.08 -6.96
C TRP A 148 17.14 3.83 -6.96
N ARG A 149 16.97 3.28 -5.77
CA ARG A 149 16.04 2.20 -5.46
C ARG A 149 15.15 2.57 -4.28
N PHE A 150 14.03 1.89 -4.16
CA PHE A 150 13.12 2.04 -3.02
C PHE A 150 13.31 0.90 -2.02
N GLU A 151 13.08 1.19 -0.75
CA GLU A 151 13.04 0.18 0.33
C GLU A 151 11.75 0.42 1.11
N LEU A 152 10.91 -0.61 1.19
CA LEU A 152 9.64 -0.55 1.90
C LEU A 152 9.84 -0.79 3.40
N PRO A 153 9.07 -0.10 4.27
CA PRO A 153 9.22 -0.26 5.70
C PRO A 153 8.69 -1.62 6.14
N ARG A 154 9.57 -2.49 6.66
CA ARG A 154 9.12 -3.62 7.49
C ARG A 154 8.42 -3.15 8.78
N ARG A 155 8.81 -2.00 9.31
CA ARG A 155 8.17 -1.35 10.47
C ARG A 155 7.99 0.13 10.21
N GLY A 156 6.91 0.71 10.72
CA GLY A 156 6.60 2.12 10.54
C GLY A 156 5.96 2.42 9.20
N LYS A 157 6.15 3.64 8.70
CA LYS A 157 5.41 4.17 7.53
C LYS A 157 6.30 4.92 6.54
N THR A 158 7.61 4.75 6.64
CA THR A 158 8.59 5.52 5.87
C THR A 158 9.20 4.65 4.79
N VAL A 159 8.98 5.02 3.53
CA VAL A 159 9.68 4.45 2.38
C VAL A 159 11.01 5.19 2.25
N LEU A 160 12.10 4.45 2.09
CA LEU A 160 13.41 5.02 1.84
C LEU A 160 13.69 5.07 0.35
N VAL A 161 14.26 6.17 -0.12
CA VAL A 161 14.86 6.28 -1.45
C VAL A 161 16.37 6.27 -1.24
N ARG A 162 17.06 5.29 -1.81
CA ARG A 162 18.49 5.11 -1.64
C ARG A 162 19.21 5.22 -2.96
N ASP A 163 20.40 5.79 -2.94
CA ASP A 163 21.32 5.66 -4.06
C ASP A 163 21.70 4.19 -4.21
N GLN A 164 21.54 3.68 -5.43
CA GLN A 164 21.68 2.26 -5.74
C GLN A 164 23.12 1.76 -5.55
N ARG A 165 24.10 2.62 -5.84
CA ARG A 165 25.53 2.27 -5.80
C ARG A 165 26.11 2.33 -4.39
N SER A 166 25.80 3.40 -3.65
CA SER A 166 26.37 3.67 -2.33
C SER A 166 25.48 3.22 -1.17
N GLY A 167 24.21 2.91 -1.42
CA GLY A 167 23.22 2.61 -0.39
C GLY A 167 22.81 3.81 0.48
N LYS A 168 23.36 5.00 0.20
CA LYS A 168 23.08 6.23 0.95
C LYS A 168 21.60 6.58 0.83
N ILE A 169 20.98 6.93 1.96
CA ILE A 169 19.62 7.47 1.98
C ILE A 169 19.62 8.84 1.30
N LEU A 170 18.88 8.95 0.19
CA LEU A 170 18.66 10.20 -0.53
C LEU A 170 17.43 10.92 0.03
N ARG A 171 16.35 10.17 0.29
CA ARG A 171 15.11 10.72 0.86
C ARG A 171 14.43 9.70 1.78
N LYS A 172 13.64 10.24 2.71
CA LYS A 172 12.76 9.50 3.60
C LYS A 172 11.35 10.02 3.42
N LEU A 173 10.44 9.17 2.95
CA LEU A 173 9.07 9.56 2.62
C LEU A 173 8.09 8.84 3.51
N THR A 174 7.47 9.58 4.44
CA THR A 174 6.55 9.02 5.43
C THR A 174 5.11 9.18 4.99
N TRP A 175 4.34 8.10 5.08
CA TRP A 175 2.90 8.11 4.87
C TRP A 175 2.17 8.74 6.06
N ASN A 176 1.45 9.84 5.82
CA ASN A 176 0.73 10.59 6.87
C ASN A 176 -0.76 10.21 7.02
N GLY A 177 -1.19 9.14 6.34
CA GLY A 177 -2.59 8.72 6.25
C GLY A 177 -3.36 9.30 5.05
N GLU A 178 -2.71 10.08 4.19
CA GLU A 178 -3.31 10.67 2.99
C GLU A 178 -2.31 10.69 1.82
N ARG A 179 -1.06 11.05 2.08
CA ARG A 179 0.02 11.10 1.10
C ARG A 179 1.39 10.82 1.72
N PHE A 180 2.36 10.54 0.85
CA PHE A 180 3.77 10.52 1.23
C PHE A 180 4.35 11.95 1.25
N GLN A 181 5.10 12.27 2.29
CA GLN A 181 5.78 13.55 2.46
C GLN A 181 7.20 13.31 2.98
N ASP A 182 8.13 14.23 2.72
CA ASP A 182 9.46 14.14 3.33
C ASP A 182 9.36 14.16 4.85
N GLU A 183 10.15 13.29 5.46
CA GLU A 183 10.46 13.39 6.88
C GLU A 183 11.20 14.71 7.12
N LYS A 184 10.74 15.49 8.11
CA LYS A 184 11.34 16.78 8.48
C LYS A 184 12.59 16.58 9.32
#